data_AF-A7T657-F1
#
_entry.id   AF-A7T657-F1
#
_cell.length_a   1.000
_cell.length_b   1.000
_cell.length_c   1.000
_cell.angle_alpha   90.00
_cell.angle_beta   90.00
_cell.angle_gamma   90.00
#
_symmetry.space_group_name_H-M   'P 1'
#
loop_
_entity.id
_entity.type
_entity.pdbx_description
1 polymer ?
#
loop_
_entity_poly.entity_id
_entity_poly.type
_entity_poly.pdbx_seq_one_letter_code
_entity_poly.pdbx_strand_id
1 'polypeptide(L)'
;EAIREDDEGSLQTLVDELVHRSKRQRVAARPGNVRLGMMRHLYIIIDMSKAMEEADLKPNRLSCSAKLLENFITEYFDQNPISQVRIKIQGIL
;
A
#
# COMPACT_ATOMS: atom_id res chain seq x y z
N GLU A 1 3.29 34.73 -2.14
CA GLU A 1 3.67 33.50 -1.43
C GLU A 1 4.05 33.90 -0.01
N ALA A 2 3.28 33.50 0.99
CA ALA A 2 3.55 33.84 2.39
C ALA A 2 4.10 32.60 3.09
N ILE A 3 5.39 32.66 3.44
CA ILE A 3 6.10 31.69 4.26
C ILE A 3 5.42 31.74 5.64
N ARG A 4 4.77 30.64 6.05
CA ARG A 4 4.23 30.49 7.40
C ARG A 4 5.21 29.62 8.18
N GLU A 5 6.02 30.27 8.99
CA GLU A 5 6.85 29.62 10.02
C GLU A 5 5.93 29.03 11.09
N ASP A 6 6.33 27.91 11.70
CA ASP A 6 5.63 27.39 12.88
C ASP A 6 5.86 28.32 14.10
N ASP A 7 5.13 28.10 15.20
CA ASP A 7 5.14 28.97 16.39
C ASP A 7 6.54 29.06 17.07
N GLU A 8 7.52 28.24 16.65
CA GLU A 8 8.92 28.26 17.10
C GLU A 8 9.89 28.87 16.05
N GLY A 9 9.38 29.39 14.93
CA GLY A 9 10.20 30.01 13.87
C GLY A 9 10.90 29.00 12.96
N SER A 10 10.48 27.74 12.95
CA SER A 10 11.10 26.67 12.19
C SER A 10 10.34 26.37 10.89
N LEU A 11 11.11 26.08 9.83
CA LEU A 11 10.60 25.63 8.52
C LEU A 11 10.47 24.10 8.44
N GLN A 12 10.61 23.39 9.56
CA GLN A 12 10.74 21.92 9.59
C GLN A 12 9.55 21.24 8.89
N THR A 13 8.34 21.73 9.09
CA THR A 13 7.12 21.20 8.47
C THR A 13 7.14 21.29 6.94
N LEU A 14 7.65 22.38 6.37
CA LEU A 14 7.77 22.57 4.92
C LEU A 14 8.88 21.69 4.32
N VAL A 15 9.98 21.52 5.06
CA VAL A 15 11.07 20.60 4.67
C VAL A 15 10.55 19.17 4.63
N ASP A 16 9.79 18.76 5.63
CA ASP A 16 9.20 17.41 5.69
C ASP A 16 8.20 17.18 4.54
N GLU A 17 7.34 18.16 4.24
CA GLU A 17 6.44 18.09 3.09
C GLU A 17 7.19 17.97 1.76
N LEU A 18 8.27 18.72 1.58
CA LEU A 18 9.09 18.70 0.38
C LEU A 18 9.83 17.37 0.22
N VAL A 19 10.33 16.82 1.34
CA VAL A 19 10.92 15.48 1.40
C VAL A 19 9.88 14.42 1.05
N HIS A 20 8.67 14.49 1.62
CA HIS A 20 7.59 13.56 1.31
C HIS A 20 7.15 13.64 -0.16
N ARG A 21 7.04 14.84 -0.72
CA ARG A 21 6.73 15.07 -2.15
C ARG A 21 7.79 14.47 -3.06
N SER A 22 9.07 14.69 -2.74
CA SER A 22 10.20 14.12 -3.51
C SER A 22 10.23 12.59 -3.46
N LYS A 23 9.85 11.97 -2.34
CA LYS A 23 9.76 10.51 -2.19
C LYS A 23 8.63 9.96 -3.07
N ARG A 24 7.46 10.62 -3.09
CA ARG A 24 6.32 10.22 -3.95
C ARG A 24 6.66 10.32 -5.44
N GLN A 25 7.29 11.42 -5.87
CA GLN A 25 7.72 11.60 -7.26
C GLN A 25 8.71 10.52 -7.72
N ARG A 26 9.65 10.11 -6.84
CA ARG A 26 10.61 9.03 -7.16
C ARG A 26 9.95 7.67 -7.37
N VAL A 27 8.87 7.36 -6.64
CA VAL A 27 8.11 6.12 -6.85
C VAL A 27 7.34 6.17 -8.17
N ALA A 28 6.74 7.32 -8.50
CA ALA A 28 6.01 7.52 -9.75
C ALA A 28 6.91 7.55 -11.00
N ALA A 29 8.16 8.00 -10.87
CA ALA A 29 9.11 8.11 -11.99
C ALA A 29 9.80 6.78 -12.36
N ARG A 30 9.42 5.65 -11.74
CA ARG A 30 9.97 4.35 -12.13
C ARG A 30 9.59 4.05 -13.58
N PRO A 31 10.57 3.79 -14.47
CA PRO A 31 10.27 3.47 -15.87
C PRO A 31 9.37 2.24 -15.93
N GLY A 32 8.32 2.30 -16.76
CA GLY A 32 7.41 1.18 -16.97
C GLY A 32 8.19 -0.04 -17.43
N ASN A 33 7.96 -1.19 -16.77
CA ASN A 33 8.65 -2.43 -17.11
C ASN A 33 8.52 -2.74 -18.60
N VAL A 34 9.66 -3.03 -19.24
CA VAL A 34 9.74 -3.57 -20.61
C VAL A 34 8.97 -4.89 -20.64
N ARG A 35 8.09 -5.07 -21.64
CA ARG A 35 7.07 -6.13 -21.82
C ARG A 35 7.48 -7.55 -21.37
N LEU A 36 7.41 -7.84 -20.07
CA LEU A 36 7.50 -9.18 -19.48
C LEU A 36 6.41 -9.33 -18.42
N GLY A 37 5.88 -10.55 -18.26
CA GLY A 37 4.87 -10.86 -17.23
C GLY A 37 3.42 -10.49 -17.62
N MET A 38 3.04 -10.72 -18.88
CA MET A 38 1.66 -10.56 -19.36
C MET A 38 0.68 -11.47 -18.61
N MET A 39 1.03 -12.75 -18.45
CA MET A 39 0.29 -13.70 -17.63
C MET A 39 0.94 -13.81 -16.25
N ARG A 40 0.16 -13.57 -15.20
CA ARG A 40 0.64 -13.63 -13.81
C ARG A 40 -0.22 -14.60 -13.02
N HIS A 41 0.42 -15.44 -12.21
CA HIS A 41 -0.24 -16.30 -11.23
C HIS A 41 0.12 -15.79 -9.83
N LEU A 42 -0.74 -14.95 -9.25
CA LEU A 42 -0.54 -14.37 -7.94
C LEU A 42 -1.11 -15.27 -6.85
N TYR A 43 -0.32 -15.55 -5.82
CA TYR A 43 -0.78 -16.21 -4.59
C TYR A 43 -0.75 -15.20 -3.45
N ILE A 44 -1.89 -15.06 -2.78
CA ILE A 44 -2.07 -14.19 -1.63
C ILE A 44 -2.27 -15.09 -0.42
N ILE A 45 -1.35 -15.01 0.55
CA ILE A 45 -1.44 -15.74 1.80
C ILE A 45 -1.84 -14.74 2.88
N ILE A 46 -3.02 -14.93 3.45
CA ILE A 46 -3.57 -14.06 4.48
C ILE A 46 -3.31 -14.71 5.83
N ASP A 47 -2.56 -14.03 6.69
CA ASP A 47 -2.46 -14.43 8.08
C ASP A 47 -3.81 -14.22 8.79
N MET A 48 -4.29 -15.26 9.47
CA MET A 48 -5.44 -15.23 10.36
C MET A 48 -5.06 -15.80 11.74
N SER A 49 -3.83 -15.52 12.18
CA SER A 49 -3.37 -15.76 13.54
C SER A 49 -3.95 -14.76 14.55
N LYS A 50 -3.80 -15.05 15.84
CA LYS A 50 -4.19 -14.16 16.95
C LYS A 50 -3.54 -12.78 16.85
N ALA A 51 -2.36 -12.68 16.24
CA ALA A 51 -1.70 -11.39 16.02
C ALA A 51 -2.51 -10.44 15.15
N MET A 52 -3.46 -10.96 14.35
CA MET A 52 -4.32 -10.18 13.46
C MET A 52 -5.56 -9.59 14.16
N GLU A 53 -5.82 -9.96 15.41
CA GLU A 53 -6.86 -9.38 16.25
C GLU A 53 -6.44 -8.04 16.88
N GLU A 54 -5.14 -7.73 16.88
CA GLU A 54 -4.61 -6.48 17.42
C GLU A 54 -5.19 -5.24 16.70
N ALA A 55 -5.42 -4.17 17.47
CA ALA A 55 -6.11 -2.95 17.05
C ALA A 55 -5.16 -1.75 16.83
N ASP A 56 -3.96 -2.01 16.32
CA ASP A 56 -3.00 -0.99 15.86
C ASP A 56 -3.47 -0.32 14.56
N LEU A 57 -4.12 -1.08 13.69
CA LEU A 57 -4.96 -0.63 12.58
C LEU A 57 -6.43 -0.76 12.98
N LYS A 58 -7.27 0.23 12.62
CA LYS A 58 -8.69 0.23 13.00
C LYS A 58 -9.54 -0.55 11.99
N PRO A 59 -10.51 -1.37 12.46
CA PRO A 59 -10.77 -1.77 13.84
C PRO A 59 -9.76 -2.80 14.39
N ASN A 60 -9.24 -3.68 13.54
CA ASN A 60 -8.10 -4.57 13.80
C ASN A 60 -7.32 -4.81 12.50
N ARG A 61 -6.13 -5.40 12.60
CA ARG A 61 -5.27 -5.73 11.44
C ARG A 61 -6.03 -6.52 10.38
N LEU A 62 -6.75 -7.58 10.77
CA LEU A 62 -7.45 -8.44 9.82
C LEU A 62 -8.48 -7.67 8.98
N SER A 63 -9.32 -6.88 9.65
CA SER A 63 -10.37 -6.10 9.02
C SER A 63 -9.79 -5.03 8.09
N CYS A 64 -8.69 -4.39 8.51
CA CYS A 64 -7.98 -3.42 7.69
C CYS A 64 -7.38 -4.07 6.44
N SER A 65 -6.63 -5.17 6.60
CA SER A 65 -6.00 -5.90 5.50
C SER A 65 -7.02 -6.47 4.53
N ALA A 66 -8.13 -7.04 5.00
CA ALA A 66 -9.19 -7.59 4.15
C ALA A 66 -9.81 -6.50 3.24
N LYS A 67 -10.10 -5.33 3.80
CA LYS A 67 -10.66 -4.20 3.05
C LYS A 67 -9.69 -3.65 1.99
N LEU A 68 -8.41 -3.54 2.34
CA LEU A 68 -7.38 -3.15 1.38
C LEU A 68 -7.19 -4.20 0.28
N LEU A 69 -7.29 -5.48 0.63
CA LEU A 69 -7.18 -6.58 -0.30
C LEU A 69 -8.33 -6.60 -1.32
N GLU A 70 -9.56 -6.29 -0.90
CA GLU A 70 -10.73 -6.16 -1.78
C GLU A 70 -10.48 -5.12 -2.89
N ASN A 71 -10.04 -3.92 -2.49
CA ASN A 71 -9.69 -2.85 -3.43
C ASN A 71 -8.53 -3.26 -4.34
N PHE A 72 -7.49 -3.87 -3.75
CA PHE A 72 -6.34 -4.35 -4.50
C PHE A 72 -6.72 -5.36 -5.58
N ILE A 73 -7.58 -6.34 -5.27
CA ILE A 73 -7.98 -7.37 -6.25
C ILE A 73 -8.68 -6.71 -7.44
N THR A 74 -9.55 -5.73 -7.18
CA THR A 74 -10.26 -5.00 -8.23
C THR A 74 -9.28 -4.25 -9.14
N GLU A 75 -8.43 -3.40 -8.56
CA GLU A 75 -7.44 -2.61 -9.29
C GLU A 75 -6.41 -3.51 -10.02
N TYR A 76 -6.08 -4.66 -9.42
CA TYR A 76 -5.15 -5.61 -10.01
C TYR A 76 -5.71 -6.22 -11.30
N PHE A 77 -6.99 -6.61 -11.32
CA PHE A 77 -7.61 -7.15 -12.52
C PHE A 77 -7.85 -6.09 -13.59
N ASP A 78 -8.14 -4.84 -13.21
CA ASP A 78 -8.25 -3.72 -14.16
C ASP A 78 -6.95 -3.51 -14.93
N GLN A 79 -5.80 -3.63 -14.26
CA GLN A 79 -4.49 -3.49 -14.91
C GLN A 79 -3.97 -4.79 -15.53
N ASN A 80 -4.46 -5.97 -15.11
CA ASN A 80 -3.90 -7.27 -15.50
C ASN A 80 -5.02 -8.30 -15.82
N PRO A 81 -5.82 -8.09 -16.87
CA PRO A 81 -7.05 -8.85 -17.13
C PRO A 81 -6.87 -10.35 -17.39
N ILE A 82 -5.67 -10.78 -17.81
CA ILE A 82 -5.36 -12.19 -18.11
C ILE A 82 -4.61 -12.90 -16.95
N SER A 83 -4.53 -12.26 -15.79
CA SER A 83 -3.89 -12.85 -14.61
C SER A 83 -4.82 -13.79 -13.86
N GLN A 84 -4.24 -14.63 -13.00
CA GLN A 84 -4.94 -15.49 -12.06
C GLN A 84 -4.52 -15.13 -10.63
N VAL A 85 -5.48 -15.09 -9.71
CA VAL A 85 -5.24 -14.85 -8.29
C VAL A 85 -5.75 -16.05 -7.49
N ARG A 86 -4.96 -16.55 -6.54
CA ARG A 86 -5.35 -17.56 -5.57
C ARG A 86 -5.13 -17.03 -4.16
N ILE A 87 -6.11 -17.22 -3.30
CA ILE A 87 -6.05 -16.79 -1.90
C ILE A 87 -5.97 -18.02 -1.01
N LYS A 88 -5.03 -18.02 -0.07
CA LYS A 88 -4.90 -19.04 0.98
C LYS A 88 -4.89 -18.36 2.33
N ILE A 89 -5.64 -18.91 3.27
CA ILE A 89 -5.60 -18.47 4.66
C ILE A 89 -4.54 -19.28 5.40
N GLN A 90 -3.68 -18.59 6.14
CA GLN A 90 -2.76 -19.19 7.10
C GLN A 90 -3.33 -18.97 8.50
N GLY A 91 -4.00 -20.00 9.02
CA GLY A 91 -4.54 -20.02 10.38
C GLY A 91 -3.58 -20.67 11.38
N ILE A 92 -3.92 -20.55 12.66
CA ILE A 92 -3.30 -21.29 13.77
C ILE A 92 -3.76 -22.75 13.72
N LEU A 93 -2.81 -23.69 13.75
CA LEU A 93 -3.05 -25.07 14.21
C LEU A 93 -3.18 -25.10 15.72
#